data_AF-A0A2W7I5N6-F1
#
_entry.id   AF-A0A2W7I5N6-F1
#
_cell.length_a   1.000
_cell.length_b   1.000
_cell.length_c   1.000
_cell.angle_alpha   90.00
_cell.angle_beta   90.00
_cell.angle_gamma   90.00
#
_symmetry.space_group_name_H-M   'P 1'
#
loop_
_entity.id
_entity.type
_entity.pdbx_description
1 polymer ?
#
loop_
_entity_poly.entity_id
_entity_poly.type
_entity_poly.pdbx_seq_one_letter_code
_entity_poly.pdbx_strand_id
1 'polypeptide(L)'
;MKHLSIGQIFKNYSDHFTERELKALKEIQKKSSSFEAQVQALKAILFGEETDFMLDSGADAKDRAMGKNPMSVEYTERINLKRKAFGVSELNEAGYASDDSAQKFCEEVVRQTKNYKELIDIRKSGRKQIVYVDMDNVLVNFQSGIEKISAEDIKTYGPDDLDEVPGIFALMEPNEGAVEGFKWLSKHFDVYILSTAPWENPSAWQDKLLWVQRYLPKVAWKRLILSHHKNLLKGDFIIDDRTARGVDQFKGKHIHFAENGAGFDHWNDVITYMKNLI
;
A
#
# COMPACT_ATOMS: atom_id res chain seq x y z
N MET A 1 -10.22 4.00 2.69
CA MET A 1 -10.34 4.51 1.30
C MET A 1 -11.25 3.57 0.50
N LYS A 2 -12.11 4.05 -0.41
CA LYS A 2 -12.95 3.14 -1.21
C LYS A 2 -12.13 2.50 -2.32
N HIS A 3 -12.14 1.17 -2.42
CA HIS A 3 -11.48 0.42 -3.51
C HIS A 3 -12.40 0.38 -4.73
N LEU A 4 -12.24 1.34 -5.63
CA LEU A 4 -13.09 1.50 -6.82
C LEU A 4 -12.33 1.10 -8.09
N SER A 5 -12.99 0.44 -9.03
CA SER A 5 -12.53 0.29 -10.42
C SER A 5 -13.08 1.43 -11.30
N ILE A 6 -12.50 1.64 -12.48
CA ILE A 6 -13.02 2.60 -13.47
C ILE A 6 -14.50 2.33 -13.79
N GLY A 7 -14.90 1.06 -13.86
CA GLY A 7 -16.30 0.69 -14.09
C GLY A 7 -17.24 1.10 -12.95
N GLN A 8 -16.78 1.01 -11.70
CA GLN A 8 -17.56 1.48 -10.54
C GLN A 8 -17.61 3.01 -10.46
N ILE A 9 -16.53 3.70 -10.84
CA ILE A 9 -16.53 5.16 -10.98
C ILE A 9 -17.58 5.57 -12.02
N PHE A 10 -17.55 4.93 -13.18
CA PHE A 10 -18.51 5.20 -14.25
C PHE A 10 -19.96 4.98 -13.82
N LYS A 11 -20.22 3.91 -13.07
CA LYS A 11 -21.58 3.55 -12.62
C LYS A 11 -22.12 4.44 -11.51
N ASN A 12 -21.28 4.79 -10.55
CA ASN A 12 -21.74 5.38 -9.28
C ASN A 12 -21.47 6.90 -9.20
N TYR A 13 -20.66 7.45 -10.10
CA TYR A 13 -20.18 8.83 -10.03
C TYR A 13 -20.24 9.56 -11.38
N SER A 14 -21.01 9.05 -12.36
CA SER A 14 -21.14 9.66 -13.70
C SER A 14 -21.50 11.14 -13.67
N ASP A 15 -22.31 11.54 -12.69
CA ASP A 15 -22.88 12.89 -12.59
C ASP A 15 -21.83 13.94 -12.20
N HIS A 16 -20.64 13.51 -11.77
CA HIS A 16 -19.50 14.37 -11.47
C HIS A 16 -18.61 14.64 -12.69
N PHE A 17 -18.94 14.11 -13.88
CA PHE A 17 -18.10 14.19 -15.07
C PHE A 17 -18.82 14.80 -16.26
N THR A 18 -18.04 15.50 -17.10
CA THR A 18 -18.45 15.97 -18.42
C THR A 18 -18.48 14.81 -19.44
N GLU A 19 -19.20 14.98 -20.55
CA GLU A 19 -19.22 13.97 -21.64
C GLU A 19 -17.82 13.64 -22.18
N ARG A 20 -16.93 14.64 -22.24
CA ARG A 20 -15.55 14.47 -22.68
C ARG A 20 -14.75 13.58 -21.71
N GLU A 21 -14.86 13.83 -20.40
CA GLU A 21 -14.20 13.02 -19.38
C GLU A 21 -14.75 11.59 -19.37
N LEU A 22 -16.07 11.42 -19.48
CA LEU A 22 -16.71 10.10 -19.58
C LEU A 22 -16.23 9.32 -20.81
N LYS A 23 -16.07 9.98 -21.96
CA LYS A 23 -15.49 9.37 -23.15
C LYS A 23 -14.03 8.95 -22.93
N ALA A 24 -13.23 9.80 -22.31
CA ALA A 24 -11.83 9.52 -22.03
C ALA A 24 -11.67 8.34 -21.04
N LEU A 25 -12.50 8.26 -19.98
CA LEU A 25 -12.51 7.13 -19.04
C LEU A 25 -12.81 5.81 -19.74
N LYS A 26 -13.77 5.78 -20.67
CA LYS A 26 -14.10 4.58 -21.46
C LYS A 26 -12.92 4.12 -22.31
N GLU A 27 -12.13 5.04 -22.85
CA GLU A 27 -10.96 4.69 -23.66
C GLU A 27 -9.81 4.14 -22.80
N ILE A 28 -9.54 4.73 -21.63
CA ILE A 28 -8.56 4.16 -20.68
C ILE A 28 -8.97 2.77 -20.24
N GLN A 29 -10.26 2.54 -19.98
CA GLN A 29 -10.75 1.22 -19.57
C GLN A 29 -10.46 0.14 -20.63
N LYS A 30 -10.56 0.48 -21.92
CA LYS A 30 -10.35 -0.45 -23.04
C LYS A 30 -8.87 -0.67 -23.40
N LYS A 31 -8.05 0.37 -23.28
CA LYS A 31 -6.66 0.36 -23.76
C LYS A 31 -5.71 0.04 -22.61
N SER A 32 -4.97 -1.06 -22.74
CA SER A 32 -3.89 -1.36 -21.80
C SER A 32 -2.62 -0.59 -22.16
N SER A 33 -2.05 0.07 -21.15
CA SER A 33 -0.68 0.59 -21.12
C SER A 33 0.02 0.15 -19.81
N SER A 34 1.28 0.56 -19.63
CA SER A 34 2.00 0.34 -18.36
C SER A 34 1.23 0.94 -17.17
N PHE A 35 1.38 0.36 -15.99
CA PHE A 35 0.74 0.80 -14.75
C PHE A 35 0.87 2.32 -14.55
N GLU A 36 2.10 2.83 -14.60
CA GLU A 36 2.40 4.27 -14.44
C GLU A 36 1.64 5.13 -15.46
N ALA A 37 1.72 4.77 -16.74
CA ALA A 37 1.04 5.50 -17.81
C ALA A 37 -0.50 5.48 -17.64
N GLN A 38 -1.07 4.41 -17.10
CA GLN A 38 -2.51 4.38 -16.79
C GLN A 38 -2.87 5.28 -15.62
N VAL A 39 -2.04 5.28 -14.57
CA VAL A 39 -2.24 6.14 -13.41
C VAL A 39 -2.18 7.61 -13.82
N GLN A 40 -1.16 8.00 -14.59
CA GLN A 40 -1.02 9.38 -15.08
C GLN A 40 -2.18 9.77 -16.00
N ALA A 41 -2.58 8.90 -16.93
CA ALA A 41 -3.71 9.18 -17.81
C ALA A 41 -5.04 9.28 -17.04
N LEU A 42 -5.24 8.43 -16.03
CA LEU A 42 -6.42 8.48 -15.16
C LEU A 42 -6.42 9.75 -14.32
N LYS A 43 -5.27 10.13 -13.75
CA LYS A 43 -5.12 11.36 -12.95
C LYS A 43 -5.42 12.60 -13.79
N ALA A 44 -4.92 12.68 -15.02
CA ALA A 44 -5.20 13.79 -15.93
C ALA A 44 -6.70 13.92 -16.28
N ILE A 45 -7.48 12.85 -16.19
CA ILE A 45 -8.94 12.90 -16.39
C ILE A 45 -9.67 13.21 -15.09
N LEU A 46 -9.35 12.51 -14.00
CA LEU A 46 -10.08 12.62 -12.74
C LEU A 46 -9.73 13.89 -11.97
N PHE A 47 -8.49 14.35 -12.07
CA PHE A 47 -7.92 15.47 -11.35
C PHE A 47 -7.13 16.34 -12.33
N GLY A 48 -7.75 16.70 -13.46
CA GLY A 48 -7.12 17.50 -14.51
C GLY A 48 -6.56 18.83 -13.99
N GLU A 49 -7.19 19.40 -12.96
CA GLU A 49 -6.70 20.58 -12.25
C GLU A 49 -5.29 20.42 -11.66
N GLU A 50 -4.84 19.19 -11.39
CA GLU A 50 -3.49 18.87 -10.93
C GLU A 50 -2.50 18.54 -12.06
N THR A 51 -2.87 18.76 -13.31
CA THR A 51 -1.99 18.47 -14.46
C THR A 51 -1.98 19.61 -15.46
N ASP A 52 -2.99 20.48 -15.42
CA ASP A 52 -3.19 21.59 -16.34
C ASP A 52 -2.35 22.84 -15.99
N PHE A 53 -1.70 22.87 -14.83
CA PHE A 53 -0.82 23.97 -14.43
C PHE A 53 0.44 24.12 -15.29
N MET A 54 0.75 23.16 -16.16
CA MET A 54 1.77 23.32 -17.21
C MET A 54 1.35 24.34 -18.28
N LEU A 55 0.10 24.80 -18.26
CA LEU A 55 -0.47 25.84 -19.13
C LEU A 55 -0.88 27.10 -18.36
N ASP A 56 -0.43 27.27 -17.11
CA ASP A 56 -0.74 28.47 -16.33
C ASP A 56 -0.19 29.70 -17.06
N SER A 57 -1.02 30.73 -17.26
CA SER A 57 -0.50 31.97 -17.80
C SER A 57 0.46 32.60 -16.79
N GLY A 58 1.39 33.43 -17.26
CA GLY A 58 2.27 34.16 -16.33
C GLY A 58 1.51 35.08 -15.36
N ALA A 59 0.23 35.35 -15.60
CA ALA A 59 -0.65 36.09 -14.69
C ALA A 59 -1.20 35.17 -13.59
N ASP A 60 -1.75 34.02 -13.96
CA ASP A 60 -2.32 33.04 -13.03
C ASP A 60 -1.27 32.52 -12.02
N ALA A 61 -0.05 32.27 -12.51
CA ALA A 61 1.06 31.84 -11.65
C ALA A 61 1.43 32.91 -10.60
N LYS A 62 1.33 34.19 -10.96
CA LYS A 62 1.56 35.32 -10.04
C LYS A 62 0.42 35.45 -9.04
N ASP A 63 -0.82 35.29 -9.47
CA ASP A 63 -1.98 35.31 -8.58
C ASP A 63 -1.88 34.21 -7.52
N ARG A 64 -1.53 32.99 -7.92
CA ARG A 64 -1.29 31.88 -6.99
C ARG A 64 -0.13 32.16 -6.02
N ALA A 65 0.95 32.79 -6.49
CA ALA A 65 2.07 33.20 -5.63
C ALA A 65 1.67 34.26 -4.57
N MET A 66 0.62 35.02 -4.84
CA MET A 66 0.00 35.94 -3.89
C MET A 66 -1.10 35.29 -3.04
N GLY A 67 -1.27 33.96 -3.13
CA GLY A 67 -2.32 33.22 -2.42
C GLY A 67 -3.72 33.36 -3.03
N LYS A 68 -3.84 33.88 -4.25
CA LYS A 68 -5.12 34.03 -4.96
C LYS A 68 -5.33 32.84 -5.89
N ASN A 69 -6.47 32.15 -5.76
CA ASN A 69 -6.85 31.12 -6.72
C ASN A 69 -7.40 31.77 -8.00
N PRO A 70 -6.76 31.56 -9.17
CA PRO A 70 -7.23 32.10 -10.45
C PRO A 70 -8.47 31.34 -10.99
N MET A 71 -8.79 30.18 -10.41
CA MET A 71 -9.97 29.40 -10.80
C MET A 71 -11.26 29.99 -10.22
N SER A 72 -12.36 29.84 -10.97
CA SER A 72 -13.67 30.28 -10.49
C SER A 72 -14.10 29.53 -9.23
N VAL A 73 -14.90 30.19 -8.40
CA VAL A 73 -15.45 29.61 -7.16
C VAL A 73 -16.30 28.39 -7.50
N GLU A 74 -17.18 28.50 -8.51
CA GLU A 74 -18.07 27.42 -8.94
C GLU A 74 -17.28 26.20 -9.43
N TYR A 75 -16.18 26.42 -10.18
CA TYR A 75 -15.30 25.34 -10.62
C TYR A 75 -14.64 24.65 -9.43
N THR A 76 -14.07 25.43 -8.50
CA THR A 76 -13.36 24.92 -7.32
C THR A 76 -14.30 24.13 -6.40
N GLU A 77 -15.51 24.61 -6.17
CA GLU A 77 -16.54 23.91 -5.39
C GLU A 77 -16.92 22.57 -6.03
N ARG A 78 -17.16 22.55 -7.35
CA ARG A 78 -17.44 21.31 -8.08
C ARG A 78 -16.30 20.30 -7.98
N ILE A 79 -15.06 20.76 -8.09
CA ILE A 79 -13.87 19.90 -7.97
C ILE A 79 -13.73 19.36 -6.54
N ASN A 80 -13.86 20.20 -5.52
CA ASN A 80 -13.78 19.76 -4.13
C ASN A 80 -14.91 18.79 -3.76
N LEU A 81 -16.12 18.97 -4.29
CA LEU A 81 -17.21 17.98 -4.16
C LEU A 81 -16.81 16.61 -4.74
N LYS A 82 -16.20 16.59 -5.93
CA LYS A 82 -15.70 15.36 -6.57
C LYS A 82 -14.56 14.73 -5.74
N ARG A 83 -13.59 15.51 -5.29
CA ARG A 83 -12.46 15.05 -4.46
C ARG A 83 -12.96 14.42 -3.15
N LYS A 84 -13.88 15.11 -2.46
CA LYS A 84 -14.53 14.61 -1.24
C LYS A 84 -15.31 13.31 -1.48
N ALA A 85 -16.03 13.20 -2.60
CA ALA A 85 -16.76 11.99 -2.96
C ALA A 85 -15.85 10.75 -3.16
N PHE A 86 -14.60 10.99 -3.56
CA PHE A 86 -13.54 9.99 -3.71
C PHE A 86 -12.69 9.79 -2.45
N GLY A 87 -12.87 10.61 -1.41
CA GLY A 87 -12.01 10.60 -0.21
C GLY A 87 -10.59 11.11 -0.50
N VAL A 88 -10.47 12.01 -1.48
CA VAL A 88 -9.25 12.74 -1.83
C VAL A 88 -9.30 14.11 -1.18
N SER A 89 -8.15 14.61 -0.71
CA SER A 89 -8.04 15.88 -0.02
C SER A 89 -8.43 17.05 -0.92
N GLU A 90 -9.10 18.04 -0.34
CA GLU A 90 -9.54 19.25 -1.04
C GLU A 90 -8.34 20.11 -1.49
N LEU A 91 -8.57 20.96 -2.48
CA LEU A 91 -7.59 21.95 -2.90
C LEU A 91 -7.39 23.00 -1.80
N ASN A 92 -6.16 23.50 -1.66
CA ASN A 92 -5.86 24.61 -0.77
C ASN A 92 -6.39 25.95 -1.32
N GLU A 93 -6.23 27.02 -0.53
CA GLU A 93 -6.71 28.38 -0.89
C GLU A 93 -6.11 28.91 -2.20
N ALA A 94 -4.91 28.48 -2.56
CA ALA A 94 -4.26 28.84 -3.81
C ALA A 94 -4.63 27.91 -4.98
N GLY A 95 -5.56 26.96 -4.77
CA GLY A 95 -6.06 26.03 -5.77
C GLY A 95 -5.09 24.89 -6.12
N TYR A 96 -4.15 24.55 -5.24
CA TYR A 96 -3.24 23.42 -5.39
C TYR A 96 -3.69 22.21 -4.56
N ALA A 97 -3.27 21.02 -4.99
CA ALA A 97 -3.40 19.82 -4.17
C ALA A 97 -2.63 19.97 -2.86
N SER A 98 -3.24 19.52 -1.78
CA SER A 98 -2.69 19.59 -0.43
C SER A 98 -1.74 18.43 -0.11
N ASP A 99 -1.87 17.30 -0.82
CA ASP A 99 -1.09 16.08 -0.61
C ASP A 99 -1.08 15.17 -1.87
N ASP A 100 -0.62 13.93 -1.72
CA ASP A 100 -0.57 12.91 -2.76
C ASP A 100 -1.82 12.00 -2.83
N SER A 101 -2.92 12.37 -2.16
CA SER A 101 -4.12 11.53 -2.06
C SER A 101 -4.75 11.21 -3.42
N ALA A 102 -4.72 12.18 -4.36
CA ALA A 102 -5.20 11.98 -5.73
C ALA A 102 -4.38 10.93 -6.50
N GLN A 103 -3.06 10.96 -6.34
CA GLN A 103 -2.15 9.98 -6.92
C GLN A 103 -2.45 8.58 -6.38
N LYS A 104 -2.50 8.43 -5.05
CA LYS A 104 -2.81 7.15 -4.36
C LYS A 104 -4.18 6.61 -4.77
N PHE A 105 -5.18 7.49 -4.92
CA PHE A 105 -6.51 7.09 -5.40
C PHE A 105 -6.43 6.52 -6.83
N CYS A 106 -5.75 7.21 -7.76
CA CYS A 106 -5.61 6.73 -9.13
C CYS A 106 -4.86 5.39 -9.21
N GLU A 107 -3.77 5.23 -8.43
CA GLU A 107 -3.05 3.96 -8.34
C GLU A 107 -3.95 2.82 -7.88
N GLU A 108 -4.78 3.06 -6.87
CA GLU A 108 -5.73 2.08 -6.37
C GLU A 108 -6.77 1.71 -7.44
N VAL A 109 -7.29 2.71 -8.15
CA VAL A 109 -8.28 2.48 -9.21
C VAL A 109 -7.72 1.65 -10.35
N VAL A 110 -6.48 1.91 -10.77
CA VAL A 110 -5.80 1.12 -11.80
C VAL A 110 -5.58 -0.32 -11.32
N ARG A 111 -5.18 -0.52 -10.06
CA ARG A 111 -5.05 -1.87 -9.47
C ARG A 111 -6.37 -2.64 -9.50
N GLN A 112 -7.48 -2.01 -9.12
CA GLN A 112 -8.81 -2.63 -9.12
C GLN A 112 -9.39 -2.85 -10.52
N THR A 113 -9.00 -2.04 -11.50
CA THR A 113 -9.45 -2.18 -12.89
C THR A 113 -8.74 -3.32 -13.61
N LYS A 114 -7.52 -3.71 -13.16
CA LYS A 114 -6.79 -4.90 -13.61
C LYS A 114 -6.48 -4.93 -15.12
N ASN A 115 -6.45 -3.77 -15.78
CA ASN A 115 -6.28 -3.63 -17.23
C ASN A 115 -4.90 -3.09 -17.64
N TYR A 116 -3.89 -3.19 -16.78
CA TYR A 116 -2.52 -2.73 -17.04
C TYR A 116 -1.58 -3.82 -17.53
N LYS A 117 -0.62 -3.41 -18.36
CA LYS A 117 0.22 -4.30 -19.16
C LYS A 117 0.99 -5.30 -18.30
N GLU A 118 1.58 -4.84 -17.20
CA GLU A 118 2.40 -5.66 -16.30
C GLU A 118 1.59 -6.83 -15.72
N LEU A 119 0.35 -6.59 -15.26
CA LEU A 119 -0.53 -7.64 -14.76
C LEU A 119 -0.98 -8.60 -15.87
N ILE A 120 -1.30 -8.08 -17.05
CA ILE A 120 -1.66 -8.88 -18.21
C ILE A 120 -0.50 -9.81 -18.59
N ASP A 121 0.73 -9.30 -18.61
CA ASP A 121 1.93 -10.06 -18.94
C ASP A 121 2.26 -11.10 -17.87
N ILE A 122 2.10 -10.77 -16.58
CA ILE A 122 2.18 -11.74 -15.47
C ILE A 122 1.20 -12.89 -15.70
N ARG A 123 -0.09 -12.58 -15.93
CA ARG A 123 -1.15 -13.58 -16.17
C ARG A 123 -0.88 -14.44 -17.41
N LYS A 124 -0.47 -13.83 -18.52
CA LYS A 124 -0.10 -14.54 -19.76
C LYS A 124 1.06 -15.51 -19.54
N SER A 125 2.04 -15.13 -18.72
CA SER A 125 3.18 -15.98 -18.40
C SER A 125 2.89 -17.06 -17.36
N GLY A 126 1.66 -17.14 -16.82
CA GLY A 126 1.29 -18.06 -15.73
C GLY A 126 1.97 -17.74 -14.39
N ARG A 127 2.67 -16.62 -14.29
CA ARG A 127 3.28 -16.15 -13.03
C ARG A 127 2.21 -15.51 -12.14
N LYS A 128 2.54 -15.37 -10.87
CA LYS A 128 1.73 -14.68 -9.88
C LYS A 128 2.41 -13.36 -9.49
N GLN A 129 1.60 -12.42 -9.00
CA GLN A 129 2.14 -11.20 -8.38
C GLN A 129 2.87 -11.56 -7.09
N ILE A 130 3.94 -10.81 -6.80
CA ILE A 130 4.82 -11.02 -5.66
C ILE A 130 4.31 -10.23 -4.46
N VAL A 131 4.11 -10.91 -3.34
CA VAL A 131 3.66 -10.31 -2.07
C VAL A 131 4.72 -10.59 -1.01
N TYR A 132 5.25 -9.53 -0.42
CA TYR A 132 6.08 -9.62 0.78
C TYR A 132 5.21 -9.44 2.02
N VAL A 133 5.45 -10.25 3.05
CA VAL A 133 4.77 -10.17 4.34
C VAL A 133 5.84 -9.98 5.41
N ASP A 134 5.77 -8.90 6.16
CA ASP A 134 6.63 -8.74 7.34
C ASP A 134 6.29 -9.78 8.41
N MET A 135 7.23 -9.99 9.32
CA MET A 135 7.06 -10.93 10.39
C MET A 135 6.56 -10.26 11.68
N ASP A 136 7.27 -9.25 12.17
CA ASP A 136 7.07 -8.71 13.52
C ASP A 136 5.82 -7.84 13.53
N ASN A 137 4.91 -8.05 14.48
CA ASN A 137 3.59 -7.42 14.55
C ASN A 137 2.65 -7.65 13.34
N VAL A 138 3.08 -8.37 12.31
CA VAL A 138 2.24 -8.76 11.16
C VAL A 138 1.91 -10.25 11.21
N LEU A 139 2.90 -11.13 11.05
CA LEU A 139 2.71 -12.57 11.19
C LEU A 139 2.73 -13.02 12.65
N VAL A 140 3.50 -12.33 13.48
CA VAL A 140 3.75 -12.70 14.88
C VAL A 140 3.37 -11.56 15.80
N ASN A 141 2.96 -11.89 17.02
CA ASN A 141 2.73 -10.94 18.08
C ASN A 141 4.02 -10.73 18.88
N PHE A 142 4.73 -9.62 18.66
CA PHE A 142 5.99 -9.37 19.38
C PHE A 142 5.78 -9.26 20.90
N GLN A 143 4.64 -8.69 21.33
CA GLN A 143 4.28 -8.58 22.75
C GLN A 143 4.21 -9.95 23.45
N SER A 144 3.74 -10.99 22.75
CA SER A 144 3.72 -12.35 23.31
C SER A 144 5.11 -12.94 23.59
N GLY A 145 6.15 -12.43 22.91
CA GLY A 145 7.55 -12.74 23.20
C GLY A 145 8.02 -12.03 24.47
N ILE A 146 7.71 -10.74 24.59
CA ILE A 146 8.03 -9.92 25.77
C ILE A 146 7.40 -10.50 27.05
N GLU A 147 6.16 -11.00 26.97
CA GLU A 147 5.48 -11.63 28.10
C GLU A 147 6.14 -12.91 28.61
N LYS A 148 7.04 -13.51 27.82
CA LYS A 148 7.69 -14.80 28.11
C LYS A 148 9.17 -14.69 28.46
N ILE A 149 9.79 -13.52 28.31
CA ILE A 149 11.19 -13.29 28.74
C ILE A 149 11.26 -13.00 30.24
N SER A 150 12.45 -13.15 30.82
CA SER A 150 12.60 -13.01 32.28
C SER A 150 12.58 -11.53 32.71
N ALA A 151 12.19 -11.28 33.96
CA ALA A 151 12.27 -9.94 34.54
C ALA A 151 13.70 -9.38 34.57
N GLU A 152 14.72 -10.26 34.64
CA GLU A 152 16.12 -9.87 34.59
C GLU A 152 16.54 -9.42 33.19
N ASP A 153 16.07 -10.10 32.14
CA ASP A 153 16.29 -9.68 30.75
C ASP A 153 15.63 -8.31 30.49
N ILE A 154 14.37 -8.12 30.93
CA ILE A 154 13.67 -6.84 30.79
C ILE A 154 14.47 -5.71 31.48
N LYS A 155 15.03 -5.98 32.66
CA LYS A 155 15.85 -5.01 33.39
C LYS A 155 17.20 -4.74 32.71
N THR A 156 17.80 -5.75 32.08
CA THR A 156 19.13 -5.66 31.46
C THR A 156 19.09 -4.86 30.16
N TYR A 157 18.11 -5.14 29.29
CA TYR A 157 17.97 -4.47 27.99
C TYR A 157 17.16 -3.18 28.09
N GLY A 158 16.22 -3.09 29.04
CA GLY A 158 15.30 -1.97 29.13
C GLY A 158 14.17 -2.06 28.10
N PRO A 159 13.16 -1.18 28.19
CA PRO A 159 11.93 -1.27 27.39
C PRO A 159 12.12 -1.00 25.89
N ASP A 160 13.17 -0.27 25.51
CA ASP A 160 13.40 0.17 24.13
C ASP A 160 14.22 -0.82 23.29
N ASP A 161 14.99 -1.71 23.93
CA ASP A 161 15.91 -2.65 23.28
C ASP A 161 15.52 -4.12 23.53
N LEU A 162 14.23 -4.40 23.80
CA LEU A 162 13.75 -5.76 24.07
C LEU A 162 13.86 -6.70 22.87
N ASP A 163 13.91 -6.17 21.65
CA ASP A 163 14.20 -6.95 20.44
C ASP A 163 15.65 -7.44 20.40
N GLU A 164 16.53 -6.88 21.24
CA GLU A 164 17.92 -7.34 21.35
C GLU A 164 18.10 -8.55 22.30
N VAL A 165 17.04 -8.96 23.02
CA VAL A 165 17.07 -10.11 23.95
C VAL A 165 17.27 -11.43 23.17
N PRO A 166 18.33 -12.22 23.45
CA PRO A 166 18.55 -13.50 22.80
C PRO A 166 17.39 -14.48 23.04
N GLY A 167 16.89 -15.08 21.96
CA GLY A 167 15.84 -16.09 21.98
C GLY A 167 14.42 -15.54 21.99
N ILE A 168 14.20 -14.22 22.16
CA ILE A 168 12.85 -13.64 22.27
C ILE A 168 11.96 -13.97 21.08
N PHE A 169 12.53 -13.94 19.87
CA PHE A 169 11.79 -14.19 18.63
C PHE A 169 11.26 -15.64 18.54
N ALA A 170 11.88 -16.61 19.22
CA ALA A 170 11.41 -17.99 19.25
C ALA A 170 10.18 -18.18 20.15
N LEU A 171 9.93 -17.24 21.06
CA LEU A 171 8.84 -17.28 22.04
C LEU A 171 7.52 -16.71 21.50
N MET A 172 7.60 -15.93 20.41
CA MET A 172 6.46 -15.22 19.83
C MET A 172 5.41 -16.17 19.26
N GLU A 173 4.15 -15.82 19.48
CA GLU A 173 3.00 -16.50 18.93
C GLU A 173 2.52 -15.85 17.63
N PRO A 174 1.85 -16.58 16.74
CA PRO A 174 1.24 -15.97 15.56
C PRO A 174 0.15 -14.96 15.93
N ASN A 175 0.06 -13.88 15.15
CA ASN A 175 -1.11 -13.00 15.20
C ASN A 175 -2.38 -13.73 14.77
N GLU A 176 -3.53 -13.26 15.26
CA GLU A 176 -4.82 -13.83 14.88
C GLU A 176 -5.04 -13.78 13.36
N GLY A 177 -5.42 -14.91 12.77
CA GLY A 177 -5.63 -15.04 11.33
C GLY A 177 -4.36 -15.07 10.47
N ALA A 178 -3.17 -14.81 11.03
CA ALA A 178 -1.93 -14.68 10.26
C ALA A 178 -1.55 -15.95 9.49
N VAL A 179 -1.59 -17.10 10.16
CA VAL A 179 -1.23 -18.39 9.54
C VAL A 179 -2.19 -18.75 8.40
N GLU A 180 -3.49 -18.56 8.60
CA GLU A 180 -4.50 -18.86 7.58
C GLU A 180 -4.48 -17.83 6.44
N GLY A 181 -4.25 -16.56 6.76
CA GLY A 181 -4.04 -15.48 5.80
C GLY A 181 -2.84 -15.76 4.89
N PHE A 182 -1.68 -16.09 5.46
CA PHE A 182 -0.48 -16.43 4.69
C PHE A 182 -0.69 -17.65 3.79
N LYS A 183 -1.34 -18.71 4.30
CA LYS A 183 -1.70 -19.90 3.50
C LYS A 183 -2.63 -19.54 2.34
N TRP A 184 -3.62 -18.67 2.58
CA TRP A 184 -4.51 -18.20 1.52
C TRP A 184 -3.74 -17.40 0.48
N LEU A 185 -2.93 -16.43 0.89
CA LEU A 185 -2.09 -15.65 -0.02
C LEU A 185 -1.21 -16.56 -0.88
N SER A 186 -0.57 -17.58 -0.28
CA SER A 186 0.33 -18.50 -0.98
C SER A 186 -0.37 -19.31 -2.09
N LYS A 187 -1.69 -19.50 -2.01
CA LYS A 187 -2.47 -20.16 -3.07
C LYS A 187 -2.66 -19.26 -4.30
N HIS A 188 -2.70 -17.94 -4.11
CA HIS A 188 -3.09 -16.99 -5.16
C HIS A 188 -1.95 -16.09 -5.64
N PHE A 189 -0.95 -15.85 -4.80
CA PHE A 189 0.19 -14.97 -5.03
C PHE A 189 1.52 -15.72 -4.89
N ASP A 190 2.62 -15.12 -5.35
CA ASP A 190 3.98 -15.60 -5.06
C ASP A 190 4.47 -14.91 -3.77
N VAL A 191 4.32 -15.60 -2.64
CA VAL A 191 4.44 -14.98 -1.32
C VAL A 191 5.80 -15.28 -0.69
N TYR A 192 6.39 -14.24 -0.10
CA TYR A 192 7.63 -14.33 0.67
C TYR A 192 7.47 -13.63 2.01
N ILE A 193 8.15 -14.14 3.02
CA ILE A 193 8.32 -13.45 4.30
C ILE A 193 9.53 -12.55 4.15
N LEU A 194 9.39 -11.27 4.46
CA LEU A 194 10.46 -10.27 4.38
C LEU A 194 10.59 -9.57 5.72
N SER A 195 11.53 -10.05 6.54
CA SER A 195 11.73 -9.56 7.91
C SER A 195 13.10 -8.92 8.07
N THR A 196 13.23 -8.09 9.10
CA THR A 196 14.53 -7.56 9.56
C THR A 196 14.95 -8.37 10.79
N ALA A 197 16.21 -8.78 10.87
CA ALA A 197 16.80 -9.25 12.12
C ALA A 197 17.51 -8.07 12.78
N PRO A 198 17.35 -7.80 14.09
CA PRO A 198 18.11 -6.76 14.79
C PRO A 198 19.62 -6.99 14.68
N TRP A 199 20.39 -5.90 14.78
CA TRP A 199 21.83 -5.95 14.51
C TRP A 199 22.62 -6.53 15.68
N GLU A 200 22.19 -6.25 16.92
CA GLU A 200 22.88 -6.70 18.14
C GLU A 200 22.36 -8.06 18.66
N ASN A 201 21.33 -8.64 18.01
CA ASN A 201 20.73 -9.93 18.35
C ASN A 201 21.00 -11.00 17.29
N PRO A 202 22.14 -11.71 17.38
CA PRO A 202 22.46 -12.78 16.46
C PRO A 202 21.60 -14.03 16.66
N SER A 203 20.70 -14.14 17.64
CA SER A 203 19.76 -15.28 17.67
C SER A 203 18.57 -15.04 16.74
N ALA A 204 18.19 -13.77 16.52
CA ALA A 204 16.95 -13.38 15.86
C ALA A 204 16.77 -14.01 14.47
N TRP A 205 17.80 -14.04 13.64
CA TRP A 205 17.74 -14.65 12.30
C TRP A 205 17.39 -16.15 12.32
N GLN A 206 17.90 -16.88 13.30
CA GLN A 206 17.70 -18.31 13.49
C GLN A 206 16.32 -18.55 14.09
N ASP A 207 15.96 -17.77 15.11
CA ASP A 207 14.66 -17.84 15.76
C ASP A 207 13.52 -17.58 14.76
N LYS A 208 13.68 -16.58 13.88
CA LYS A 208 12.72 -16.30 12.80
C LYS A 208 12.60 -17.47 11.83
N LEU A 209 13.71 -18.10 11.44
CA LEU A 209 13.68 -19.32 10.62
C LEU A 209 12.94 -20.47 11.31
N LEU A 210 13.25 -20.72 12.59
CA LEU A 210 12.62 -21.80 13.37
C LEU A 210 11.12 -21.56 13.56
N TRP A 211 10.70 -20.31 13.78
CA TRP A 211 9.30 -19.93 13.85
C TRP A 211 8.58 -20.26 12.53
N VAL A 212 9.18 -19.90 11.38
CA VAL A 212 8.62 -20.20 10.05
C VAL A 212 8.50 -21.71 9.82
N GLN A 213 9.52 -22.49 10.23
CA GLN A 213 9.47 -23.95 10.16
C GLN A 213 8.36 -24.53 11.05
N ARG A 214 8.10 -23.94 12.22
CA ARG A 214 7.06 -24.40 13.15
C ARG A 214 5.65 -24.12 12.65
N TYR A 215 5.37 -22.88 12.22
CA TYR A 215 4.01 -22.43 11.93
C TYR A 215 3.64 -22.45 10.44
N LEU A 216 4.62 -22.35 9.54
CA LEU A 216 4.42 -22.30 8.08
C LEU A 216 5.29 -23.32 7.29
N PRO A 217 5.54 -24.56 7.79
CA PRO A 217 6.60 -25.46 7.30
C PRO A 217 6.57 -25.74 5.80
N LYS A 218 5.37 -25.94 5.23
CA LYS A 218 5.20 -26.30 3.81
C LYS A 218 5.03 -25.07 2.92
N VAL A 219 4.22 -24.11 3.34
CA VAL A 219 3.84 -22.96 2.52
C VAL A 219 4.93 -21.90 2.41
N ALA A 220 5.77 -21.77 3.45
CA ALA A 220 6.88 -20.83 3.48
C ALA A 220 8.25 -21.50 3.25
N TRP A 221 8.28 -22.75 2.80
CA TRP A 221 9.53 -23.46 2.51
C TRP A 221 10.39 -22.67 1.50
N LYS A 222 11.58 -22.24 1.93
CA LYS A 222 12.49 -21.38 1.16
C LYS A 222 11.88 -20.03 0.75
N ARG A 223 10.96 -19.48 1.55
CA ARG A 223 10.31 -18.18 1.31
C ARG A 223 10.65 -17.09 2.33
N LEU A 224 11.54 -17.35 3.28
CA LEU A 224 12.03 -16.35 4.23
C LEU A 224 13.21 -15.57 3.63
N ILE A 225 13.09 -14.25 3.65
CA ILE A 225 14.14 -13.30 3.29
C ILE A 225 14.39 -12.39 4.49
N LEU A 226 15.66 -12.25 4.87
CA LEU A 226 16.09 -11.32 5.90
C LEU A 226 16.82 -10.15 5.23
N SER A 227 16.33 -8.94 5.45
CA SER A 227 16.90 -7.72 4.86
C SER A 227 16.58 -6.50 5.71
N HIS A 228 17.57 -5.63 5.91
CA HIS A 228 17.39 -4.31 6.53
C HIS A 228 16.88 -3.24 5.55
N HIS A 229 16.91 -3.52 4.24
CA HIS A 229 16.53 -2.58 3.18
C HIS A 229 15.47 -3.23 2.28
N LYS A 230 14.20 -3.05 2.67
CA LYS A 230 13.06 -3.67 1.97
C LYS A 230 12.77 -3.02 0.61
N ASN A 231 13.13 -1.75 0.43
CA ASN A 231 13.02 -1.02 -0.84
C ASN A 231 13.83 -1.62 -2.00
N LEU A 232 14.89 -2.39 -1.72
CA LEU A 232 15.73 -2.99 -2.76
C LEU A 232 15.07 -4.21 -3.42
N LEU A 233 14.07 -4.81 -2.77
CA LEU A 233 13.35 -5.95 -3.30
C LEU A 233 12.29 -5.49 -4.29
N LYS A 234 12.16 -6.23 -5.39
CA LYS A 234 11.11 -6.01 -6.39
C LYS A 234 9.92 -6.89 -6.05
N GLY A 235 8.74 -6.28 -5.92
CA GLY A 235 7.48 -6.97 -5.73
C GLY A 235 6.28 -6.06 -5.96
N ASP A 236 5.09 -6.66 -6.01
CA ASP A 236 3.84 -5.95 -6.30
C ASP A 236 3.22 -5.35 -5.03
N PHE A 237 3.37 -6.05 -3.89
CA PHE A 237 2.81 -5.67 -2.59
C PHE A 237 3.79 -5.98 -1.45
N ILE A 238 3.70 -5.19 -0.39
CA ILE A 238 4.33 -5.45 0.90
C ILE A 238 3.30 -5.22 2.01
N ILE A 239 3.11 -6.20 2.91
CA ILE A 239 2.26 -6.09 4.11
C ILE A 239 3.20 -5.92 5.29
N ASP A 240 3.16 -4.75 5.93
CA ASP A 240 4.16 -4.33 6.93
C ASP A 240 3.54 -3.36 7.93
N ASP A 241 3.83 -3.49 9.22
CA ASP A 241 3.34 -2.62 10.29
C ASP A 241 4.06 -1.27 10.35
N ARG A 242 5.22 -1.14 9.68
CA ARG A 242 6.07 0.05 9.74
C ARG A 242 6.17 0.75 8.39
N THR A 243 6.60 2.00 8.43
CA THR A 243 7.05 2.77 7.26
C THR A 243 8.58 2.87 7.19
N ALA A 244 9.29 2.26 8.13
CA ALA A 244 10.75 2.32 8.24
C ALA A 244 11.45 1.25 7.38
N ARG A 245 12.80 1.21 7.43
CA ARG A 245 13.63 0.18 6.78
C ARG A 245 13.39 0.04 5.27
N GLY A 246 13.01 1.14 4.64
CA GLY A 246 12.75 1.25 3.20
C GLY A 246 11.36 0.78 2.77
N VAL A 247 10.41 0.54 3.69
CA VAL A 247 9.03 0.22 3.30
C VAL A 247 8.36 1.44 2.65
N ASP A 248 8.57 2.64 3.18
CA ASP A 248 8.14 3.92 2.60
C ASP A 248 8.59 4.14 1.14
N GLN A 249 9.72 3.54 0.77
CA GLN A 249 10.32 3.64 -0.57
C GLN A 249 10.06 2.41 -1.44
N PHE A 250 9.30 1.42 -0.94
CA PHE A 250 8.96 0.22 -1.70
C PHE A 250 8.14 0.59 -2.92
N LYS A 251 8.52 0.07 -4.09
CA LYS A 251 7.89 0.45 -5.37
C LYS A 251 6.53 -0.18 -5.60
N GLY A 252 6.26 -1.32 -4.97
CA GLY A 252 4.92 -1.92 -4.96
C GLY A 252 4.01 -1.21 -3.96
N LYS A 253 2.79 -1.73 -3.77
CA LYS A 253 1.87 -1.16 -2.80
C LYS A 253 2.22 -1.61 -1.38
N HIS A 254 2.44 -0.65 -0.49
CA HIS A 254 2.45 -0.90 0.96
C HIS A 254 1.01 -1.04 1.48
N ILE A 255 0.74 -2.18 2.09
CA ILE A 255 -0.45 -2.47 2.88
C ILE A 255 0.00 -2.31 4.34
N HIS A 256 -0.26 -1.13 4.90
CA HIS A 256 0.21 -0.76 6.23
C HIS A 256 -0.62 -1.49 7.30
N PHE A 257 -0.06 -2.54 7.90
CA PHE A 257 -0.74 -3.41 8.86
C PHE A 257 -0.66 -2.81 10.26
N ALA A 258 -1.45 -1.79 10.52
CA ALA A 258 -1.48 -1.05 11.78
C ALA A 258 -2.83 -0.34 11.93
N GLU A 259 -3.20 0.06 13.14
CA GLU A 259 -4.47 0.76 13.43
C GLU A 259 -4.65 2.07 12.62
N ASN A 260 -3.53 2.73 12.27
CA ASN A 260 -3.54 3.93 11.42
C ASN A 260 -3.36 3.60 9.91
N GLY A 261 -3.41 2.32 9.55
CA GLY A 261 -3.14 1.75 8.23
C GLY A 261 -4.25 1.90 7.20
N ALA A 262 -5.20 2.82 7.43
CA ALA A 262 -6.34 3.06 6.55
C ALA A 262 -7.27 1.85 6.36
N GLY A 263 -7.45 1.04 7.42
CA GLY A 263 -8.38 -0.09 7.47
C GLY A 263 -7.73 -1.44 7.16
N PHE A 264 -6.47 -1.63 7.56
CA PHE A 264 -5.71 -2.88 7.44
C PHE A 264 -5.24 -3.38 8.80
N ASP A 265 -6.09 -3.22 9.80
CA ASP A 265 -5.75 -3.45 11.21
C ASP A 265 -5.71 -4.96 11.53
N HIS A 266 -6.42 -5.77 10.74
CA HIS A 266 -6.50 -7.21 10.92
C HIS A 266 -6.25 -7.97 9.62
N TRP A 267 -5.85 -9.24 9.76
CA TRP A 267 -5.64 -10.13 8.63
C TRP A 267 -6.89 -10.30 7.75
N ASN A 268 -8.08 -10.22 8.34
CA ASN A 268 -9.33 -10.29 7.55
C ASN A 268 -9.46 -9.13 6.56
N ASP A 269 -9.00 -7.93 6.92
CA ASP A 269 -9.06 -6.75 6.06
C ASP A 269 -8.09 -6.89 4.89
N VAL A 270 -6.86 -7.30 5.18
CA VAL A 270 -5.83 -7.62 4.17
C VAL A 270 -6.34 -8.68 3.20
N ILE A 271 -6.89 -9.78 3.70
CA ILE A 271 -7.36 -10.87 2.85
C ILE A 271 -8.57 -10.46 2.01
N THR A 272 -9.48 -9.66 2.57
CA THR A 272 -10.62 -9.10 1.82
C THR A 272 -10.15 -8.21 0.68
N TYR A 273 -9.17 -7.35 0.93
CA TYR A 273 -8.55 -6.53 -0.10
C TYR A 273 -7.89 -7.38 -1.19
N MET A 274 -7.08 -8.37 -0.80
CA MET A 274 -6.36 -9.22 -1.74
C MET A 274 -7.29 -10.12 -2.57
N LYS A 275 -8.43 -10.55 -2.02
CA LYS A 275 -9.51 -11.24 -2.75
C LYS A 275 -10.14 -10.38 -3.84
N ASN A 276 -10.20 -9.07 -3.67
CA ASN A 276 -10.74 -8.19 -4.70
C ASN A 276 -9.78 -8.01 -5.88
N LEU A 277 -8.50 -8.35 -5.72
CA LEU A 277 -7.47 -8.20 -6.75
C LEU A 277 -7.37 -9.40 -7.72
N ILE A 278 -7.79 -10.58 -7.30
CA ILE A 278 -7.84 -11.78 -8.17
C ILE A 278 -8.96 -11.66 -9.21
#